data_AF-A0A925W9S6-F1
#
_entry.id   AF-A0A925W9S6-F1
#
_cell.length_a   1.000
_cell.length_b   1.000
_cell.length_c   1.000
_cell.angle_alpha   90.00
_cell.angle_beta   90.00
_cell.angle_gamma   90.00
#
_symmetry.space_group_name_H-M   'P 1'
#
loop_
_entity.id
_entity.type
_entity.pdbx_description
1 polymer ?
#
loop_
_entity_poly.entity_id
_entity_poly.type
_entity_poly.pdbx_seq_one_letter_code
_entity_poly.pdbx_strand_id
1 'polypeptide(L)'
;MSTPPHPVRPSLFGRGTWPEVSRVGDILRTETVGGVLLVAAAALALAWANSPLSEAYTALSEVRIGPAALHLDLTLAQWAGDGLLAIFFFVAGLELKREFVAGDLRDPRRAALPVAAAIG
;
A
#
# COMPACT_ATOMS: atom_id res chain seq x y z
N MET A 1 22.07 -42.05 -52.96
CA MET A 1 21.15 -42.43 -51.87
C MET A 1 21.62 -41.76 -50.59
N SER A 2 21.02 -40.63 -50.22
CA SER A 2 20.97 -40.08 -48.86
C SER A 2 20.15 -38.78 -48.90
N THR A 3 18.98 -38.84 -48.29
CA THR A 3 17.93 -37.83 -48.12
C THR A 3 18.44 -36.58 -47.38
N PRO A 4 17.90 -35.37 -47.65
CA PRO A 4 18.23 -34.17 -46.89
C PRO A 4 17.63 -34.23 -45.47
N PRO A 5 18.28 -33.64 -44.44
CA PRO A 5 17.73 -33.60 -43.09
C PRO A 5 16.56 -32.61 -42.97
N HIS A 6 15.52 -33.00 -42.21
CA HIS A 6 14.34 -32.20 -41.92
C HIS A 6 14.62 -31.03 -40.95
N PRO A 7 13.93 -29.89 -41.09
CA PRO A 7 14.06 -28.76 -40.18
C PRO A 7 13.37 -29.03 -38.84
N VAL A 8 14.10 -28.90 -37.74
CA VAL A 8 13.53 -28.86 -36.38
C VAL A 8 12.89 -27.48 -36.19
N ARG A 9 11.56 -27.42 -36.11
CA ARG A 9 10.83 -26.19 -35.76
C ARG A 9 10.91 -25.99 -34.23
N PRO A 10 11.37 -24.83 -33.73
CA PRO A 10 11.24 -24.51 -32.31
C PRO A 10 9.75 -24.27 -32.00
N SER A 11 9.20 -25.02 -31.03
CA SER A 11 7.87 -24.78 -30.50
C SER A 11 7.88 -23.48 -29.68
N LEU A 12 7.40 -22.39 -30.28
CA LEU A 12 7.35 -21.05 -29.69
C LEU A 12 6.23 -20.86 -28.64
N PHE A 13 5.45 -21.90 -28.35
CA PHE A 13 4.32 -21.86 -27.41
C PHE A 13 4.53 -22.84 -26.25
N GLY A 14 5.60 -22.61 -25.49
CA GLY A 14 5.69 -23.11 -24.12
C GLY A 14 4.67 -22.37 -23.27
N ARG A 15 3.70 -23.10 -22.72
CA ARG A 15 2.67 -22.60 -21.80
C ARG A 15 3.29 -21.66 -20.77
N GLY A 16 2.93 -20.38 -20.82
CA GLY A 16 3.27 -19.40 -19.79
C GLY A 16 2.73 -19.87 -18.45
N THR A 17 3.60 -20.51 -17.68
CA THR A 17 3.70 -20.42 -16.22
C THR A 17 2.38 -20.14 -15.46
N TRP A 18 1.51 -21.16 -15.40
CA TRP A 18 0.42 -21.26 -14.42
C TRP A 18 0.79 -20.88 -12.96
N PRO A 19 2.03 -21.08 -12.47
CA PRO A 19 2.45 -20.61 -11.15
C PRO A 19 2.56 -19.09 -11.01
N GLU A 20 2.68 -18.36 -12.13
CA GLU A 20 2.87 -16.92 -12.17
C GLU A 20 1.52 -16.19 -12.08
N VAL A 21 0.50 -16.72 -12.74
CA VAL A 21 -0.89 -16.24 -12.62
C VAL A 21 -1.39 -16.41 -11.17
N SER A 22 -1.05 -17.52 -10.51
CA SER A 22 -1.41 -17.74 -9.10
C SER A 22 -0.72 -16.74 -8.18
N ARG A 23 0.58 -16.46 -8.38
CA ARG A 23 1.33 -15.49 -7.56
C ARG A 23 0.83 -14.06 -7.72
N VAL A 24 0.53 -13.65 -8.96
CA VAL A 24 -0.08 -12.34 -9.22
C VAL A 24 -1.46 -12.26 -8.55
N GLY A 25 -2.25 -13.34 -8.60
CA GLY A 25 -3.53 -13.42 -7.90
C GLY A 25 -3.40 -13.29 -6.37
N ASP A 26 -2.40 -13.92 -5.75
CA ASP A 26 -2.19 -13.87 -4.29
C ASP A 26 -1.70 -12.49 -3.80
N ILE A 27 -0.82 -11.84 -4.56
CA ILE A 27 -0.35 -10.47 -4.29
C ILE A 27 -1.50 -9.48 -4.45
N LEU A 28 -2.21 -9.55 -5.58
CA LEU A 28 -3.37 -8.70 -5.84
C LEU A 28 -4.47 -8.92 -4.81
N ARG A 29 -4.70 -10.15 -4.35
CA ARG A 29 -5.69 -10.44 -3.30
C ARG A 29 -5.30 -9.80 -1.98
N THR A 30 -4.02 -9.79 -1.62
CA THR A 30 -3.53 -9.14 -0.39
C THR A 30 -3.68 -7.62 -0.46
N GLU A 31 -3.29 -7.01 -1.58
CA GLU A 31 -3.45 -5.56 -1.82
C GLU A 31 -4.92 -5.15 -1.92
N THR A 32 -5.75 -5.94 -2.61
CA THR A 32 -7.19 -5.69 -2.79
C THR A 32 -7.92 -5.77 -1.45
N VAL A 33 -7.57 -6.72 -0.57
CA VAL A 33 -8.18 -6.81 0.76
C VAL A 33 -7.93 -5.53 1.55
N GLY A 34 -6.71 -5.00 1.55
CA GLY A 34 -6.39 -3.72 2.19
C GLY A 34 -7.21 -2.55 1.62
N GLY A 35 -7.27 -2.44 0.29
CA GLY A 35 -8.04 -1.39 -0.38
C GLY A 35 -9.55 -1.48 -0.10
N VAL A 36 -10.13 -2.67 -0.15
CA VAL A 36 -11.56 -2.89 0.15
C VAL A 36 -11.87 -2.56 1.61
N LEU A 37 -11.00 -2.96 2.55
CA LEU A 37 -11.18 -2.61 3.96
C LEU A 37 -11.13 -1.09 4.18
N LEU A 38 -10.23 -0.37 3.51
CA LEU A 38 -10.14 1.08 3.59
C LEU A 38 -11.43 1.75 3.08
N VAL A 39 -11.90 1.36 1.90
CA VAL A 39 -13.13 1.92 1.31
C VAL A 39 -14.35 1.60 2.17
N ALA A 40 -14.45 0.37 2.69
CA ALA A 40 -15.54 -0.02 3.58
C ALA A 40 -15.51 0.79 4.89
N ALA A 41 -14.34 0.97 5.50
CA ALA A 41 -14.20 1.78 6.71
C ALA A 41 -14.59 3.25 6.47
N ALA A 42 -14.16 3.84 5.35
CA ALA A 42 -14.53 5.20 4.98
C ALA A 42 -16.04 5.35 4.74
N ALA A 43 -16.65 4.41 4.03
CA ALA A 43 -18.09 4.39 3.80
C ALA A 43 -18.89 4.25 5.11
N LEU A 44 -18.44 3.38 6.03
CA LEU A 44 -19.03 3.23 7.36
C LEU A 44 -18.91 4.50 8.19
N ALA A 45 -17.74 5.14 8.19
CA ALA A 45 -17.52 6.40 8.92
C ALA A 45 -18.43 7.52 8.38
N LEU A 46 -18.52 7.67 7.05
CA LEU A 46 -19.42 8.61 6.39
C LEU A 46 -20.89 8.33 6.73
N ALA A 47 -21.32 7.07 6.64
CA ALA A 47 -22.68 6.69 6.97
C ALA A 47 -23.01 6.99 8.44
N TRP A 48 -22.12 6.66 9.37
CA TRP A 48 -22.32 6.91 10.79
C TRP A 48 -22.38 8.42 11.09
N ALA A 49 -21.42 9.20 10.59
CA ALA A 49 -21.34 10.64 10.82
C ALA A 49 -22.55 11.41 10.25
N ASN A 50 -23.23 10.87 9.23
CA ASN A 50 -24.42 11.48 8.60
C ASN A 50 -25.75 10.83 9.04
N SER A 51 -25.74 9.97 10.06
CA SER A 51 -26.92 9.28 10.58
C SER A 51 -27.52 9.97 11.82
N PRO A 52 -28.70 9.56 12.30
CA PRO A 52 -29.24 10.02 13.59
C PRO A 52 -28.35 9.71 14.81
N LEU A 53 -27.35 8.82 14.66
CA LEU A 53 -26.37 8.47 15.68
C LEU A 53 -25.07 9.29 15.57
N SER A 54 -25.08 10.39 14.81
CA SER A 54 -23.91 11.26 14.59
C SER A 54 -23.38 11.86 15.89
N GLU A 55 -24.25 12.19 16.86
CA GLU A 55 -23.82 12.68 18.17
C GLU A 55 -22.92 11.67 18.91
N ALA A 56 -23.24 10.37 18.81
CA ALA A 56 -22.40 9.32 19.40
C ALA A 56 -21.04 9.22 18.71
N TYR A 57 -20.99 9.43 17.38
CA TYR A 57 -19.74 9.48 16.62
C TYR A 57 -18.89 10.67 17.07
N THR A 58 -19.47 11.87 17.16
CA THR A 58 -18.78 13.08 17.61
C THR A 58 -18.29 12.92 19.06
N ALA A 59 -19.15 12.47 19.97
CA ALA A 59 -18.77 12.23 21.36
C ALA A 59 -17.60 11.24 21.49
N LEU A 60 -17.61 10.15 20.72
CA LEU A 60 -16.50 9.19 20.68
C LEU A 60 -15.21 9.83 20.17
N SER A 61 -15.31 10.64 19.09
CA SER A 61 -14.16 11.30 18.48
C SER A 61 -13.49 12.33 19.39
N GLU A 62 -14.26 12.92 20.32
CA GLU A 62 -13.81 13.89 21.30
C GLU A 62 -13.25 13.27 22.59
N VAL A 63 -13.42 11.96 22.80
CA VAL A 63 -12.86 11.25 23.96
C VAL A 63 -11.37 11.49 24.03
N ARG A 64 -10.89 12.07 25.13
CA ARG A 64 -9.46 12.31 25.34
C ARG A 64 -8.80 11.14 26.05
N ILE A 65 -7.65 10.74 25.53
CA ILE A 65 -6.86 9.62 26.05
C ILE A 65 -5.39 10.01 26.02
N GLY A 66 -4.67 9.74 27.11
CA GLY A 66 -3.22 9.82 27.14
C GLY A 66 -2.66 10.60 28.34
N PRO A 67 -1.34 10.50 28.58
CA PRO A 67 -0.72 11.14 29.72
C PRO A 67 -0.58 12.66 29.49
N ALA A 68 -1.30 13.44 30.30
CA ALA A 68 -1.25 14.91 30.26
C ALA A 68 0.17 15.47 30.50
N ALA A 69 0.99 14.79 31.32
CA ALA A 69 2.37 15.18 31.60
C ALA A 69 3.27 15.24 30.35
N LEU A 70 2.92 14.50 29.29
CA LEU A 70 3.64 14.49 28.01
C LEU A 70 2.95 15.35 26.95
N HIS A 71 1.93 16.15 27.32
CA HIS A 71 1.06 16.87 26.40
C HIS A 71 0.35 15.95 25.39
N LEU A 72 0.13 14.68 25.78
CA LEU A 72 -0.56 13.67 24.98
C LEU A 72 -2.03 13.47 25.40
N ASP A 73 -2.63 14.46 26.05
CA ASP A 73 -4.09 14.51 26.30
C ASP A 73 -4.82 14.89 25.01
N LEU A 74 -4.80 13.96 24.04
CA LEU A 74 -5.33 14.16 22.70
C LEU A 74 -6.70 13.49 22.58
N THR A 75 -7.54 14.06 21.73
CA THR A 75 -8.81 13.42 21.37
C THR A 75 -8.54 12.13 20.58
N LEU A 76 -9.51 11.21 20.60
CA LEU A 76 -9.42 9.96 19.84
C LEU A 76 -9.27 10.25 18.34
N ALA A 77 -9.91 11.32 17.84
CA ALA A 77 -9.73 11.78 16.47
C ALA A 77 -8.28 12.19 16.17
N GLN A 78 -7.61 12.90 17.09
CA GLN A 78 -6.21 13.28 16.94
C GLN A 78 -5.28 12.07 16.98
N TRP A 79 -5.50 11.13 17.90
CA TRP A 79 -4.75 9.86 17.91
C TRP A 79 -4.93 9.06 16.63
N ALA A 80 -6.15 8.99 16.10
CA ALA A 80 -6.43 8.31 14.84
C ALA A 80 -5.75 9.01 13.66
N GLY A 81 -5.80 10.35 13.59
CA GLY A 81 -5.15 11.11 12.53
C GLY A 81 -3.62 11.04 12.61
N ASP A 82 -3.06 11.64 13.66
CA ASP A 82 -1.61 11.81 13.80
C ASP A 82 -0.91 10.48 14.05
N GLY A 83 -1.53 9.58 14.82
CA GLY A 83 -0.97 8.27 15.15
C GLY A 83 -0.93 7.33 13.95
N LEU A 84 -2.02 7.18 13.18
CA LEU A 84 -1.96 6.38 11.95
C LEU A 84 -1.03 7.00 10.92
N LEU A 85 -1.01 8.32 10.79
CA LEU A 85 -0.10 9.02 9.87
C LEU A 85 1.36 8.78 10.27
N ALA A 86 1.68 8.81 11.56
CA ALA A 86 3.02 8.48 12.06
C ALA A 86 3.42 7.03 11.72
N ILE A 87 2.52 6.06 11.89
CA ILE A 87 2.77 4.66 11.50
C ILE A 87 2.95 4.55 9.98
N PHE A 88 2.11 5.21 9.19
CA PHE A 88 2.18 5.22 7.73
C PHE A 88 3.54 5.76 7.25
N PHE A 89 3.94 6.94 7.74
CA PHE A 89 5.24 7.53 7.38
C PHE A 89 6.42 6.74 7.91
N PHE A 90 6.29 6.06 9.04
CA PHE A 90 7.33 5.17 9.52
C PHE A 90 7.56 4.01 8.56
N VAL A 91 6.50 3.31 8.14
CA VAL A 91 6.60 2.20 7.18
C VAL A 91 7.12 2.70 5.83
N ALA A 92 6.54 3.78 5.30
CA ALA A 92 6.98 4.38 4.04
C ALA A 92 8.45 4.85 4.12
N GLY A 93 8.89 5.39 5.26
CA GLY A 93 10.26 5.78 5.50
C GLY A 93 11.24 4.60 5.55
N LEU A 94 10.82 3.46 6.11
CA LEU A 94 11.62 2.23 6.10
C LEU A 94 11.75 1.65 4.68
N GLU A 95 10.68 1.66 3.90
CA GLU A 95 10.70 1.27 2.48
C GLU A 95 11.63 2.18 1.68
N LEU A 96 11.51 3.49 1.86
CA LEU A 96 12.38 4.46 1.21
C LEU A 96 13.86 4.25 1.59
N LYS A 97 14.15 4.04 2.88
CA LYS A 97 15.51 3.73 3.34
C LYS A 97 16.05 2.45 2.71
N ARG A 98 15.23 1.40 2.58
CA ARG A 98 15.61 0.16 1.90
C ARG A 98 16.00 0.45 0.44
N GLU A 99 15.20 1.22 -0.28
CA GLU A 99 15.49 1.56 -1.68
C GLU A 99 16.74 2.43 -1.85
N PHE A 100 17.04 3.31 -0.90
CA PHE A 100 18.29 4.07 -0.88
C PHE A 100 19.54 3.21 -0.64
N VAL A 101 19.44 2.19 0.21
CA VAL A 101 20.61 1.38 0.61
C VAL A 101 20.88 0.24 -0.37
N ALA A 102 19.83 -0.45 -0.80
CA ALA A 102 19.92 -1.70 -1.54
C ALA A 102 19.12 -1.71 -2.86
N GLY A 103 18.43 -0.62 -3.18
CA GLY A 103 17.56 -0.51 -4.35
C GLY A 103 18.04 0.48 -5.40
N ASP A 104 17.12 0.89 -6.27
CA ASP A 104 17.43 1.71 -7.44
C ASP A 104 17.77 3.17 -7.10
N LEU A 105 17.33 3.67 -5.94
CA LEU A 105 17.65 5.03 -5.48
C LEU A 105 19.11 5.18 -5.00
N ARG A 106 19.83 4.08 -4.86
CA ARG A 106 21.26 4.10 -4.57
C ARG A 106 22.08 4.74 -5.69
N ASP A 107 21.62 4.63 -6.95
CA ASP A 107 22.27 5.27 -8.10
C ASP A 107 21.58 6.61 -8.42
N PRO A 108 22.25 7.76 -8.23
CA PRO A 108 21.68 9.07 -8.50
C PRO A 108 21.12 9.23 -9.93
N ARG A 109 21.69 8.51 -10.91
CA ARG A 109 21.21 8.55 -12.30
C ARG A 109 19.86 7.87 -12.47
N ARG A 110 19.59 6.81 -11.69
CA ARG A 110 18.30 6.10 -11.71
C ARG A 110 17.26 6.80 -10.84
N ALA A 111 17.68 7.44 -9.75
CA ALA A 111 16.81 8.21 -8.87
C ALA A 111 16.25 9.49 -9.53
N ALA A 112 16.98 10.08 -10.49
CA ALA A 112 16.61 11.35 -11.11
C ALA A 112 15.23 11.34 -11.80
N LEU A 113 14.87 10.25 -12.48
CA LEU A 113 13.60 10.13 -13.21
C LEU A 113 12.37 10.09 -12.26
N PRO A 114 12.30 9.19 -11.26
CA PRO A 114 11.21 9.20 -10.27
C PRO A 114 11.11 10.52 -9.50
N VAL A 115 12.25 11.12 -9.13
CA VAL A 115 12.26 12.41 -8.41
C VAL A 115 11.71 13.53 -9.27
N ALA A 116 12.14 13.63 -10.53
CA ALA A 116 11.60 14.64 -11.46
C ALA A 116 10.10 14.43 -11.71
N ALA A 117 9.65 13.18 -11.84
CA ALA A 117 8.22 12.85 -11.99
C ALA A 117 7.37 13.14 -10.73
N ALA A 118 7.98 13.19 -9.55
CA ALA A 118 7.29 13.54 -8.31
C ALA A 118 7.24 15.06 -8.05
N ILE A 119 8.20 15.82 -8.60
CA ILE A 119 8.27 17.28 -8.46
C ILE A 119 7.42 17.99 -9.52
N GLY A 120 7.31 17.42 -10.73
CA GLY A 120 6.52 17.95 -11.85
C GLY A 120 5.05 17.57 -11.75
#